data_AF-A0A171ATB0-F1
#
_entry.id   AF-A0A171ATB0-F1
#
_cell.length_a   1.000
_cell.length_b   1.000
_cell.length_c   1.000
_cell.angle_alpha   90.00
_cell.angle_beta   90.00
_cell.angle_gamma   90.00
#
_symmetry.space_group_name_H-M   'P 1'
#
loop_
_entity.id
_entity.type
_entity.pdbx_description
1 polymer ?
#
loop_
_entity_poly.entity_id
_entity_poly.type
_entity_poly.pdbx_seq_one_letter_code
_entity_poly.pdbx_strand_id
1 'polypeptide(L)'
;SGSGSRHSTVSLDSGRASCAMSHHHRPSLSSSSVGSGESSAPARVERMLLQGVPDQEILNTWLTDLHFEEYFPLFVNAGYDMHTISRMTPEDLTAIGIKKPNHRKKLKAEIAQLNISDGLPDYIPGSLSEWLRLLRLEEYSGVLRSQGYTTVEDTTQITWEDLEDIGIVKLGHQKRMLLAIKRIQDLRAGKTFP
;
A
#
# COMPACT_ATOMS: atom_id res chain seq x y z
N SER A 1 37.98 16.71 -44.57
CA SER A 1 36.70 16.03 -44.81
C SER A 1 35.65 16.54 -43.83
N GLY A 2 34.48 16.97 -44.31
CA GLY A 2 33.29 17.24 -43.49
C GLY A 2 32.67 18.63 -43.67
N SER A 3 31.96 18.85 -44.78
CA SER A 3 31.14 20.06 -45.02
C SER A 3 29.90 20.09 -44.14
N GLY A 4 29.57 21.29 -43.64
CA GLY A 4 28.31 21.60 -42.97
C GLY A 4 27.15 21.77 -43.95
N SER A 5 25.96 21.33 -43.54
CA SER A 5 24.70 21.44 -44.29
C SER A 5 23.84 22.56 -43.75
N ARG A 6 23.34 23.43 -44.63
CA ARG A 6 22.09 24.19 -44.46
C ARG A 6 21.47 24.51 -45.83
N HIS A 7 20.18 24.82 -45.76
CA HIS A 7 19.29 25.51 -46.72
C HIS A 7 18.25 24.64 -47.43
N SER A 8 17.00 24.87 -47.01
CA SER A 8 15.72 24.40 -47.52
C SER A 8 15.42 24.92 -48.94
N THR A 9 14.52 24.27 -49.67
CA THR A 9 13.27 24.86 -50.21
C THR A 9 12.55 23.89 -51.17
N VAL A 10 11.27 24.21 -51.36
CA VAL A 10 10.31 23.88 -52.44
C VAL A 10 9.37 22.69 -52.29
N SER A 11 8.10 23.02 -52.53
CA SER A 11 6.88 22.24 -52.41
C SER A 11 6.24 22.00 -53.79
N LEU A 12 5.23 21.12 -53.79
CA LEU A 12 4.13 20.91 -54.74
C LEU A 12 4.41 20.05 -55.99
N ASP A 13 3.71 18.92 -56.08
CA ASP A 13 2.68 18.74 -57.11
C ASP A 13 1.66 17.65 -56.72
N SER A 14 0.43 17.83 -57.19
CA SER A 14 -0.76 17.01 -56.96
C SER A 14 -0.97 16.01 -58.09
N GLY A 15 -1.31 14.75 -57.77
CA GLY A 15 -1.65 13.72 -58.76
C GLY A 15 -2.83 12.86 -58.33
N ARG A 16 -3.91 12.93 -59.10
CA ARG A 16 -5.25 12.33 -58.88
C ARG A 16 -5.32 10.80 -59.07
N ALA A 17 -6.42 10.26 -58.54
CA ALA A 17 -7.34 9.25 -59.12
C ALA A 17 -7.35 7.81 -58.54
N SER A 18 -8.33 7.60 -57.67
CA SER A 18 -9.35 6.53 -57.59
C SER A 18 -9.18 5.21 -58.37
N CYS A 19 -9.32 4.09 -57.64
CA CYS A 19 -10.22 2.98 -58.01
C CYS A 19 -10.51 2.08 -56.79
N ALA A 20 -11.77 1.63 -56.69
CA ALA A 20 -12.34 0.82 -55.62
C ALA A 20 -11.95 -0.66 -55.74
N MET A 21 -11.97 -1.41 -54.62
CA MET A 21 -12.60 -2.74 -54.52
C MET A 21 -12.82 -3.15 -53.06
N SER A 22 -13.98 -3.74 -52.84
CA SER A 22 -14.57 -4.24 -51.60
C SER A 22 -13.71 -5.25 -50.82
N HIS A 23 -13.74 -5.16 -49.49
CA HIS A 23 -13.78 -6.36 -48.63
C HIS A 23 -14.54 -6.07 -47.33
N HIS A 24 -15.62 -6.84 -47.14
CA HIS A 24 -16.38 -6.91 -45.90
C HIS A 24 -15.52 -7.49 -44.77
N HIS A 25 -15.36 -6.75 -43.69
CA HIS A 25 -15.11 -7.33 -42.36
C HIS A 25 -16.15 -6.80 -41.37
N ARG A 26 -17.01 -7.72 -40.92
CA ARG A 26 -17.96 -7.53 -39.82
C ARG A 26 -17.22 -7.13 -38.54
N PRO A 27 -17.72 -6.15 -37.76
CA PRO A 27 -17.37 -6.09 -36.35
C PRO A 27 -18.23 -7.13 -35.62
N SER A 28 -17.60 -8.19 -35.09
CA SER A 28 -18.23 -9.04 -34.09
C SER A 28 -18.34 -8.26 -32.79
N LEU A 29 -19.47 -7.62 -32.60
CA LEU A 29 -20.00 -7.28 -31.29
C LEU A 29 -20.53 -8.56 -30.64
N SER A 30 -20.53 -8.56 -29.31
CA SER A 30 -20.89 -9.62 -28.36
C SER A 30 -19.76 -10.59 -28.00
N SER A 31 -19.51 -10.93 -26.74
CA SER A 31 -20.31 -10.72 -25.54
C SER A 31 -19.41 -10.26 -24.40
N SER A 32 -19.84 -9.21 -23.71
CA SER A 32 -19.53 -9.03 -22.30
C SER A 32 -19.94 -10.32 -21.60
N SER A 33 -18.95 -11.13 -21.21
CA SER A 33 -19.18 -12.14 -20.19
C SER A 33 -19.47 -11.37 -18.91
N VAL A 34 -20.76 -11.20 -18.62
CA VAL A 34 -21.26 -10.97 -17.26
C VAL A 34 -20.88 -12.19 -16.44
N GLY A 35 -19.61 -12.22 -16.02
CA GLY A 35 -19.12 -13.12 -15.00
C GLY A 35 -19.72 -12.66 -13.69
N SER A 36 -20.55 -13.53 -13.13
CA SER A 36 -21.05 -13.60 -11.76
C SER A 36 -20.21 -12.79 -10.77
N GLY A 37 -20.89 -12.05 -9.88
CA GLY A 37 -20.27 -11.21 -8.85
C GLY A 37 -19.44 -11.97 -7.82
N GLU A 38 -18.30 -12.52 -8.26
CA GLU A 38 -17.13 -12.70 -7.42
C GLU A 38 -16.69 -11.28 -7.06
N SER A 39 -17.01 -10.85 -5.85
CA SER A 39 -16.45 -9.64 -5.28
C SER A 39 -14.95 -9.66 -5.53
N SER A 40 -14.42 -8.67 -6.26
CA SER A 40 -12.99 -8.52 -6.49
C SER A 40 -12.23 -8.68 -5.17
N ALA A 41 -11.01 -9.22 -5.21
CA ALA A 41 -10.22 -9.47 -3.99
C ALA A 41 -10.23 -8.29 -2.99
N PRO A 42 -10.13 -7.01 -3.43
CA PRO A 42 -10.28 -5.86 -2.52
C PRO A 42 -11.66 -5.75 -1.83
N ALA A 43 -12.76 -5.96 -2.54
CA ALA A 43 -14.10 -5.90 -1.98
C ALA A 43 -14.37 -7.06 -0.99
N ARG A 44 -13.73 -8.21 -1.21
CA ARG A 44 -13.79 -9.33 -0.27
C ARG A 44 -13.06 -9.01 1.03
N VAL A 45 -11.86 -8.43 0.94
CA VAL A 45 -11.07 -8.00 2.10
C VAL A 45 -11.85 -6.97 2.95
N GLU A 46 -12.43 -5.96 2.31
CA GLU A 46 -13.25 -4.95 3.00
C GLU A 46 -14.43 -5.60 3.75
N ARG A 47 -15.14 -6.54 3.11
CA ARG A 47 -16.23 -7.27 3.75
C ARG A 47 -15.75 -8.07 4.96
N MET A 48 -14.62 -8.77 4.86
CA MET A 48 -14.10 -9.59 5.97
C MET A 48 -13.67 -8.71 7.16
N LEU A 49 -13.09 -7.54 6.90
CA LEU A 49 -12.78 -6.55 7.94
C LEU A 49 -14.03 -6.07 8.67
N LEU A 50 -15.09 -5.73 7.93
CA LEU A 50 -16.37 -5.30 8.51
C LEU A 50 -17.06 -6.40 9.32
N GLN A 51 -16.80 -7.66 9.00
CA GLN A 51 -17.28 -8.83 9.75
C GLN A 51 -16.44 -9.14 11.00
N GLY A 52 -15.34 -8.43 11.23
CA GLY A 52 -14.45 -8.66 12.37
C GLY A 52 -13.60 -9.93 12.23
N VAL A 53 -13.38 -10.40 11.00
CA VAL A 53 -12.51 -11.56 10.75
C VAL A 53 -11.06 -11.19 11.15
N PRO A 54 -10.29 -12.08 11.80
CA PRO A 54 -8.91 -11.79 12.19
C PRO A 54 -8.02 -11.44 10.98
N ASP A 55 -7.13 -10.45 11.14
CA ASP A 55 -6.25 -9.96 10.05
C ASP A 55 -5.46 -11.07 9.36
N GLN A 56 -4.97 -12.07 10.11
CA GLN A 56 -4.20 -13.17 9.54
C GLN A 56 -5.02 -14.02 8.57
N GLU A 57 -6.30 -14.25 8.85
CA GLU A 57 -7.19 -15.01 7.97
C GLU A 57 -7.53 -14.20 6.70
N ILE A 58 -7.74 -12.90 6.86
CA ILE A 58 -7.96 -11.96 5.75
C ILE A 58 -6.72 -11.91 4.85
N LEU A 59 -5.54 -11.76 5.44
CA LEU A 59 -4.26 -11.72 4.76
C LEU A 59 -4.00 -13.00 3.97
N ASN A 60 -4.22 -14.17 4.59
CA ASN A 60 -4.06 -15.45 3.91
C ASN A 60 -5.01 -15.59 2.72
N THR A 61 -6.27 -15.20 2.89
CA THR A 61 -7.28 -15.22 1.82
C THR A 61 -6.87 -14.30 0.67
N TRP A 62 -6.49 -13.05 0.98
CA TRP A 62 -6.07 -12.08 -0.02
C TRP A 62 -4.82 -12.53 -0.79
N LEU A 63 -3.80 -13.06 -0.10
CA LEU A 63 -2.61 -13.57 -0.77
C LEU A 63 -2.91 -14.80 -1.64
N THR A 64 -3.82 -15.67 -1.21
CA THR A 64 -4.25 -16.84 -1.99
C THR A 64 -4.97 -16.42 -3.28
N ASP A 65 -5.86 -15.43 -3.20
CA ASP A 65 -6.55 -14.87 -4.37
C ASP A 65 -5.54 -14.27 -5.39
N LEU A 66 -4.35 -13.88 -4.94
CA LEU A 66 -3.26 -13.34 -5.76
C LEU A 66 -2.22 -14.39 -6.19
N HIS A 67 -2.33 -15.63 -5.72
CA HIS A 67 -1.31 -16.68 -5.85
C HIS A 67 0.05 -16.29 -5.25
N PHE A 68 0.03 -15.60 -4.11
CA PHE A 68 1.20 -15.16 -3.33
C PHE A 68 1.16 -15.64 -1.88
N GLU A 69 0.43 -16.71 -1.59
CA GLU A 69 0.36 -17.33 -0.26
C GLU A 69 1.74 -17.73 0.31
N GLU A 70 2.74 -17.95 -0.55
CA GLU A 70 4.14 -18.20 -0.13
C GLU A 70 4.73 -17.07 0.72
N TYR A 71 4.22 -15.84 0.59
CA TYR A 71 4.67 -14.68 1.36
C TYR A 71 3.95 -14.49 2.69
N PHE A 72 2.89 -15.25 2.96
CA PHE A 72 2.12 -15.14 4.19
C PHE A 72 3.00 -15.15 5.46
N PRO A 73 3.97 -16.08 5.63
CA PRO A 73 4.80 -16.09 6.83
C PRO A 73 5.65 -14.83 6.99
N LEU A 74 6.04 -14.16 5.90
CA LEU A 74 6.86 -12.95 5.96
C LEU A 74 6.10 -11.79 6.61
N PHE A 75 4.84 -11.58 6.21
CA PHE A 75 3.98 -10.55 6.79
C PHE A 75 3.65 -10.85 8.27
N VAL A 76 3.29 -12.10 8.59
CA VAL A 76 2.93 -12.49 9.95
C VAL A 76 4.11 -12.40 10.90
N ASN A 77 5.29 -12.92 10.50
CA ASN A 77 6.49 -12.86 11.33
C ASN A 77 6.97 -11.43 11.55
N ALA A 78 6.78 -10.56 10.56
CA ALA A 78 7.07 -9.14 10.67
C ALA A 78 5.99 -8.36 11.47
N GLY A 79 4.87 -8.98 11.84
CA GLY A 79 3.81 -8.34 12.63
C GLY A 79 2.93 -7.37 11.84
N TYR A 80 2.72 -7.59 10.54
CA TYR A 80 1.82 -6.75 9.76
C TYR A 80 0.36 -7.15 9.96
N ASP A 81 -0.50 -6.15 10.22
CA ASP A 81 -1.96 -6.24 10.14
C ASP A 81 -2.48 -5.64 8.82
N MET A 82 -3.77 -5.82 8.51
CA MET A 82 -4.31 -5.36 7.22
C MET A 82 -4.31 -3.84 7.07
N HIS A 83 -4.50 -3.11 8.18
CA HIS A 83 -4.45 -1.64 8.20
C HIS A 83 -3.06 -1.11 7.87
N THR A 84 -2.01 -1.78 8.35
CA THR A 84 -0.62 -1.39 8.06
C THR A 84 -0.21 -1.82 6.66
N ILE A 85 -0.67 -2.99 6.19
CA ILE A 85 -0.41 -3.49 4.83
C ILE A 85 -0.94 -2.51 3.77
N SER A 86 -2.13 -1.93 3.98
CA SER A 86 -2.71 -0.94 3.04
C SER A 86 -1.81 0.30 2.84
N ARG A 87 -0.86 0.55 3.75
CA ARG A 87 0.08 1.67 3.75
C ARG A 87 1.50 1.29 3.34
N MET A 88 1.77 0.03 2.99
CA MET A 88 3.11 -0.42 2.65
C MET A 88 3.65 0.20 1.35
N THR A 89 4.95 0.44 1.34
CA THR A 89 5.73 0.87 0.18
C THR A 89 6.54 -0.30 -0.40
N PRO A 90 7.11 -0.15 -1.61
CA PRO A 90 8.02 -1.16 -2.15
C PRO A 90 9.22 -1.47 -1.24
N GLU A 91 9.71 -0.48 -0.49
CA GLU A 91 10.79 -0.61 0.47
C GLU A 91 10.38 -1.53 1.63
N ASP A 92 9.16 -1.34 2.18
CA ASP A 92 8.62 -2.20 3.23
C ASP A 92 8.53 -3.68 2.77
N LEU A 93 8.04 -3.91 1.54
CA LEU A 93 7.97 -5.26 0.95
C LEU A 93 9.37 -5.88 0.81
N THR A 94 10.36 -5.06 0.47
CA THR A 94 11.76 -5.51 0.34
C THR A 94 12.34 -5.87 1.71
N ALA A 95 12.05 -5.08 2.73
CA ALA A 95 12.55 -5.26 4.08
C ALA A 95 12.07 -6.58 4.70
N ILE A 96 10.83 -7.00 4.43
CA ILE A 96 10.31 -8.31 4.87
C ILE A 96 10.77 -9.49 4.00
N GLY A 97 11.59 -9.25 2.97
CA GLY A 97 12.20 -10.32 2.17
C GLY A 97 11.58 -10.57 0.79
N ILE A 98 10.57 -9.80 0.36
CA ILE A 98 9.98 -9.92 -0.97
C ILE A 98 10.89 -9.19 -1.98
N LYS A 99 11.93 -9.86 -2.46
CA LYS A 99 12.98 -9.23 -3.30
C LYS A 99 12.71 -9.30 -4.81
N LYS A 100 11.84 -10.19 -5.27
CA LYS A 100 11.50 -10.35 -6.71
C LYS A 100 10.80 -9.09 -7.24
N PRO A 101 11.37 -8.34 -8.21
CA PRO A 101 10.80 -7.05 -8.66
C PRO A 101 9.36 -7.15 -9.19
N ASN A 102 9.07 -8.18 -9.99
CA ASN A 102 7.72 -8.39 -10.54
C ASN A 102 6.68 -8.66 -9.44
N HIS A 103 7.05 -9.40 -8.40
CA HIS A 103 6.16 -9.70 -7.28
C HIS A 103 5.89 -8.44 -6.45
N ARG A 104 6.94 -7.67 -6.11
CA ARG A 104 6.80 -6.36 -5.44
C ARG A 104 5.88 -5.41 -6.21
N LYS A 105 6.06 -5.32 -7.54
CA LYS A 105 5.24 -4.46 -8.40
C LYS A 105 3.78 -4.88 -8.36
N LYS A 106 3.50 -6.18 -8.48
CA LYS A 106 2.13 -6.71 -8.41
C LYS A 106 1.50 -6.48 -7.04
N LEU A 107 2.18 -6.87 -5.95
CA LEU A 107 1.71 -6.63 -4.58
C LEU A 107 1.45 -5.15 -4.31
N LYS A 108 2.33 -4.25 -4.76
CA LYS A 108 2.12 -2.82 -4.57
C LYS A 108 0.87 -2.31 -5.30
N ALA A 109 0.61 -2.82 -6.51
CA ALA A 109 -0.59 -2.48 -7.28
C ALA A 109 -1.86 -3.04 -6.63
N GLU A 110 -1.81 -4.22 -6.02
CA GLU A 110 -2.94 -4.81 -5.28
C GLU A 110 -3.19 -4.10 -3.94
N ILE A 111 -2.13 -3.74 -3.21
CA ILE A 111 -2.21 -2.91 -1.99
C ILE A 111 -2.88 -1.57 -2.29
N ALA A 112 -2.57 -0.95 -3.43
CA ALA A 112 -3.18 0.32 -3.84
C ALA A 112 -4.68 0.22 -4.15
N GLN A 113 -5.19 -0.99 -4.38
CA GLN A 113 -6.61 -1.25 -4.62
C GLN A 113 -7.38 -1.58 -3.33
N LEU A 114 -6.68 -1.85 -2.21
CA LEU A 114 -7.33 -2.12 -0.93
C LEU A 114 -8.04 -0.86 -0.43
N ASN A 115 -9.36 -0.95 -0.29
CA ASN A 115 -10.18 0.09 0.31
C ASN A 115 -10.23 -0.09 1.84
N ILE A 116 -9.11 0.16 2.51
CA ILE A 116 -8.96 0.00 3.97
C ILE A 116 -8.48 1.32 4.54
N SER A 117 -9.17 1.84 5.57
CA SER A 117 -8.69 3.01 6.30
C SER A 117 -7.35 2.67 6.98
N ASP A 118 -6.51 3.66 7.27
CA ASP A 118 -5.25 3.37 7.97
C ASP A 118 -5.48 3.01 9.45
N GLY A 119 -6.72 3.02 9.94
CA GLY A 119 -7.07 2.65 11.31
C GLY A 119 -6.39 3.52 12.37
N LEU A 120 -5.89 4.70 12.01
CA LEU A 120 -5.23 5.63 12.93
C LEU A 120 -6.24 6.67 13.43
N PRO A 121 -6.15 7.09 14.71
CA PRO A 121 -7.02 8.14 15.23
C PRO A 121 -6.78 9.47 14.51
N ASP A 122 -7.86 10.23 14.33
CA ASP A 122 -7.88 11.61 13.83
C ASP A 122 -7.75 12.66 14.95
N TYR A 123 -7.45 12.20 16.16
CA TYR A 123 -7.20 13.01 17.35
C TYR A 123 -5.92 12.53 18.06
N ILE A 124 -5.42 13.34 19.00
CA ILE A 124 -4.28 12.99 19.86
C ILE A 124 -4.81 12.28 21.11
N PRO A 125 -4.52 10.99 21.35
CA PRO A 125 -5.00 10.28 22.53
C PRO A 125 -4.48 10.89 23.83
N GLY A 126 -5.27 10.76 24.91
CA GLY A 126 -4.96 11.40 26.19
C GLY A 126 -3.87 10.71 27.00
N SER A 127 -3.48 9.49 26.62
CA SER A 127 -2.44 8.73 27.32
C SER A 127 -1.70 7.77 26.40
N LEU A 128 -0.48 7.39 26.79
CA LEU A 128 0.30 6.37 26.09
C LEU A 128 -0.44 5.03 26.01
N SER A 129 -1.12 4.62 27.09
CA SER A 129 -1.86 3.37 27.13
C SER A 129 -3.05 3.36 26.18
N GLU A 130 -3.77 4.48 26.06
CA GLU A 130 -4.83 4.64 25.07
C GLU A 130 -4.27 4.59 23.64
N TRP A 131 -3.19 5.33 23.38
CA TRP A 131 -2.55 5.37 22.08
C TRP A 131 -2.11 3.98 21.63
N LEU A 132 -1.38 3.23 22.46
CA LEU A 132 -0.93 1.88 22.12
C LEU A 132 -2.11 0.91 21.90
N ARG A 133 -3.20 1.05 22.66
CA ARG A 133 -4.41 0.23 22.46
C ARG A 133 -5.09 0.49 21.13
N LEU A 134 -5.19 1.75 20.70
CA LEU A 134 -5.71 2.10 19.37
C LEU A 134 -4.81 1.55 18.24
N LEU A 135 -3.51 1.39 18.51
CA LEU A 135 -2.57 0.79 17.57
C LEU A 135 -2.50 -0.74 17.65
N ARG A 136 -3.08 -1.36 18.68
CA ARG A 136 -2.93 -2.78 19.05
C ARG A 136 -1.48 -3.18 19.35
N LEU A 137 -0.78 -2.30 20.05
CA LEU A 137 0.65 -2.39 20.39
C LEU A 137 0.89 -2.29 21.91
N GLU A 138 -0.09 -2.67 22.73
CA GLU A 138 -0.05 -2.57 24.19
C GLU A 138 1.13 -3.35 24.81
N GLU A 139 1.58 -4.42 24.14
CA GLU A 139 2.75 -5.21 24.56
C GLU A 139 4.01 -4.36 24.74
N TYR A 140 4.13 -3.23 24.03
CA TYR A 140 5.28 -2.33 24.11
C TYR A 140 5.18 -1.26 25.20
N SER A 141 4.06 -1.20 25.95
CA SER A 141 3.90 -0.15 26.97
C SER A 141 5.00 -0.22 28.04
N GLY A 142 5.42 -1.41 28.45
CA GLY A 142 6.45 -1.56 29.49
C GLY A 142 7.80 -1.03 29.03
N VAL A 143 8.24 -1.43 27.83
CA VAL A 143 9.55 -1.07 27.31
C VAL A 143 9.63 0.42 26.98
N LEU A 144 8.60 1.00 26.37
CA LEU A 144 8.54 2.44 26.10
C LEU A 144 8.66 3.28 27.38
N ARG A 145 7.90 2.90 28.44
CA ARG A 145 7.97 3.60 29.73
C ARG A 145 9.34 3.48 30.40
N SER A 146 9.99 2.32 30.29
CA SER A 146 11.34 2.11 30.84
C SER A 146 12.40 3.00 30.18
N GLN A 147 12.15 3.43 28.95
CA GLN A 147 13.00 4.32 28.16
C GLN A 147 12.61 5.80 28.29
N GLY A 148 11.65 6.12 29.16
CA GLY A 148 11.21 7.49 29.42
C GLY A 148 10.07 7.98 28.53
N TYR A 149 9.55 7.16 27.61
CA TYR A 149 8.36 7.50 26.83
C TYR A 149 7.11 7.18 27.66
N THR A 150 6.54 8.20 28.31
CA THR A 150 5.44 8.04 29.28
C THR A 150 4.14 8.69 28.82
N THR A 151 4.22 9.65 27.90
CA THR A 151 3.12 10.37 27.27
C THR A 151 3.10 10.15 25.76
N VAL A 152 2.01 10.51 25.10
CA VAL A 152 1.92 10.49 23.63
C VAL A 152 2.93 11.47 23.01
N GLU A 153 3.15 12.61 23.68
CA GLU A 153 4.12 13.61 23.24
C GLU A 153 5.55 13.06 23.19
N ASP A 154 5.97 12.32 24.21
CA ASP A 154 7.33 11.74 24.28
C ASP A 154 7.60 10.86 23.06
N THR A 155 6.58 10.13 22.58
CA THR A 155 6.72 9.22 21.43
C THR A 155 6.98 9.93 20.11
N THR A 156 6.69 11.23 20.01
CA THR A 156 6.86 12.00 18.76
C THR A 156 8.32 12.18 18.33
N GLN A 157 9.26 11.93 19.24
CA GLN A 157 10.70 12.00 19.02
C GLN A 157 11.31 10.65 18.64
N ILE A 158 10.54 9.55 18.69
CA ILE A 158 11.04 8.20 18.42
C ILE A 158 11.38 8.06 16.94
N THR A 159 12.61 7.64 16.67
CA THR A 159 13.09 7.29 15.34
C THR A 159 12.96 5.78 15.10
N TRP A 160 13.21 5.36 13.86
CA TRP A 160 13.23 3.93 13.55
C TRP A 160 14.38 3.19 14.27
N GLU A 161 15.51 3.85 14.48
CA GLU A 161 16.71 3.30 15.14
C GLU A 161 16.41 3.05 16.63
N ASP A 162 15.75 4.02 17.30
CA ASP A 162 15.33 3.87 18.69
C ASP A 162 14.41 2.66 18.89
N LEU A 163 13.51 2.38 17.93
CA LEU A 163 12.62 1.22 18.03
C LEU A 163 13.39 -0.10 18.05
N GLU A 164 14.45 -0.23 17.23
CA GLU A 164 15.31 -1.41 17.24
C GLU A 164 16.10 -1.52 18.55
N ASP A 165 16.70 -0.42 19.00
CA ASP A 165 17.52 -0.37 20.22
C ASP A 165 16.72 -0.75 21.47
N ILE A 166 15.44 -0.37 21.53
CA ILE A 166 14.55 -0.72 22.65
C ILE A 166 13.89 -2.09 22.48
N GLY A 167 14.19 -2.84 21.41
CA GLY A 167 13.73 -4.22 21.21
C GLY A 167 12.40 -4.39 20.48
N ILE A 168 11.87 -3.34 19.84
CA ILE A 168 10.70 -3.41 18.94
C ILE A 168 11.20 -3.75 17.53
N VAL A 169 11.46 -5.03 17.27
CA VAL A 169 12.11 -5.49 16.02
C VAL A 169 11.14 -5.91 14.90
N LYS A 170 9.84 -6.04 15.20
CA LYS A 170 8.83 -6.42 14.21
C LYS A 170 8.56 -5.24 13.25
N LEU A 171 9.00 -5.35 12.01
CA LEU A 171 8.90 -4.27 11.01
C LEU A 171 7.48 -3.72 10.80
N GLY A 172 6.46 -4.57 10.88
CA GLY A 172 5.04 -4.16 10.81
C GLY A 172 4.64 -3.32 12.02
N HIS A 173 5.07 -3.71 13.23
CA HIS A 173 4.82 -2.94 14.45
C HIS A 173 5.58 -1.60 14.42
N GLN A 174 6.84 -1.61 13.98
CA GLN A 174 7.61 -0.37 13.79
C GLN A 174 6.89 0.56 12.81
N LYS A 175 6.46 0.04 11.66
CA LYS A 175 5.73 0.82 10.65
C LYS A 175 4.44 1.41 11.21
N ARG A 176 3.66 0.62 11.94
CA ARG A 176 2.42 1.05 12.60
C ARG A 176 2.69 2.22 13.56
N MET A 177 3.72 2.11 14.39
CA MET A 177 4.10 3.14 15.36
C MET A 177 4.57 4.43 14.66
N LEU A 178 5.42 4.32 13.64
CA LEU A 178 5.91 5.47 12.87
C LEU A 178 4.79 6.19 12.10
N LEU A 179 3.85 5.44 11.52
CA LEU A 179 2.66 6.04 10.88
C LEU A 179 1.80 6.80 11.90
N ALA A 180 1.65 6.26 13.11
CA ALA A 180 0.89 6.91 14.18
C ALA A 180 1.61 8.15 14.74
N ILE A 181 2.93 8.12 14.90
CA ILE A 181 3.74 9.29 15.29
C ILE A 181 3.58 10.40 14.25
N LYS A 182 3.70 10.06 12.96
CA LYS A 182 3.49 11.02 11.87
C LYS A 182 2.08 11.61 11.92
N ARG A 183 1.05 10.80 12.21
CA ARG A 183 -0.33 11.28 12.38
C ARG A 183 -0.45 12.31 13.50
N ILE A 184 0.19 12.07 14.66
CA ILE A 184 0.19 13.03 15.78
C ILE A 184 0.88 14.34 15.38
N GLN A 185 2.04 14.27 14.75
CA GLN A 185 2.77 15.45 14.27
C GLN A 185 1.92 16.26 13.27
N ASP A 186 1.25 15.58 12.34
CA ASP A 186 0.36 16.19 11.36
C ASP A 186 -0.84 16.90 12.02
N LEU A 187 -1.47 16.29 13.02
CA LEU A 187 -2.58 16.88 13.78
C LEU A 187 -2.14 18.14 14.54
N ARG A 188 -0.94 18.12 15.15
CA ARG A 188 -0.38 19.30 15.83
C ARG A 188 -0.03 20.43 14.87
N ALA A 189 0.33 20.09 13.63
CA ALA A 189 0.52 21.04 12.55
C ALA A 189 -0.81 21.57 11.96
N GLY A 190 -1.96 21.16 12.51
CA GLY A 190 -3.29 21.62 12.10
C GLY A 190 -3.85 20.89 10.88
N LYS A 191 -3.27 19.76 10.46
CA LYS A 191 -3.86 18.94 9.38
C LYS A 191 -5.10 18.24 9.90
N THR A 192 -6.15 18.22 9.08
CA THR A 192 -7.37 17.47 9.34
C THR A 192 -7.37 16.18 8.54
N PHE A 193 -7.98 15.15 9.10
CA PHE A 193 -8.17 13.86 8.44
C PHE A 193 -9.68 13.64 8.26
N PRO A 194 -10.10 13.09 7.10
CA PRO A 194 -11.50 12.85 6.80
C PRO A 194 -12.11 11.70 7.60
#